data_AF-A0AAE3A907-F1
#
_entry.id   AF-A0AAE3A907-F1
#
_cell.length_a   1.000
_cell.length_b   1.000
_cell.length_c   1.000
_cell.angle_alpha   90.00
_cell.angle_beta   90.00
_cell.angle_gamma   90.00
#
_symmetry.space_group_name_H-M   'P 1'
#
loop_
_entity.id
_entity.type
_entity.pdbx_description
1 polymer ?
#
loop_
_entity_poly.entity_id
_entity_poly.type
_entity_poly.pdbx_seq_one_letter_code
_entity_poly.pdbx_strand_id
1 'polypeptide(L)' 'MIYTVKRIDEDLDFGCEERFEDMPVMAIVTLINSSREEVIVKIEDAMLYERNINEGDKVCFGVNNKLEKIE' A
#
# COMPACT_ATOMS: atom_id res chain seq x y z
N MET A 1 2.67 5.25 13.40
CA MET A 1 1.29 5.62 13.77
C MET A 1 0.37 4.55 13.18
N ILE A 2 -0.72 4.19 13.86
CA ILE A 2 -1.56 3.04 13.45
C ILE A 2 -2.60 3.54 12.46
N TYR A 3 -2.74 2.80 11.37
CA TYR A 3 -3.74 3.03 10.34
C TYR A 3 -4.45 1.72 10.01
N THR A 4 -5.64 1.83 9.44
CA THR A 4 -6.34 0.73 8.80
C THR A 4 -6.22 0.88 7.30
N VAL A 5 -5.92 -0.20 6.60
CA VAL A 5 -5.93 -0.21 5.14
C VAL A 5 -7.37 -0.08 4.67
N LYS A 6 -7.70 1.03 4.03
CA LYS A 6 -9.04 1.30 3.50
C LYS A 6 -9.20 0.73 2.10
N ARG A 7 -8.19 0.92 1.25
CA ARG A 7 -8.18 0.44 -0.13
C ARG A 7 -6.76 0.19 -0.62
N ILE A 8 -6.59 -0.82 -1.48
CA ILE A 8 -5.36 -1.08 -2.22
C ILE A 8 -5.72 -1.01 -3.71
N ASP A 9 -5.08 -0.11 -4.43
CA ASP A 9 -5.19 0.04 -5.88
C ASP A 9 -3.85 -0.33 -6.50
N GLU A 10 -3.85 -1.01 -7.63
CA GLU A 10 -2.61 -1.19 -8.38
C GLU A 10 -2.28 0.12 -9.09
N ASP A 11 -1.01 0.54 -9.08
CA ASP A 11 -0.52 1.67 -9.90
C ASP A 11 -0.48 1.19 -11.37
N LEU A 12 -1.68 0.99 -11.92
CA LEU A 12 -1.93 0.68 -13.31
C LEU A 12 -1.74 1.97 -14.10
N ASP A 13 -0.49 2.23 -14.49
CA ASP A 13 -0.16 3.27 -15.46
C ASP A 13 -0.81 2.85 -16.79
N PHE A 14 -2.07 3.28 -17.00
CA PHE A 14 -2.98 2.80 -18.05
C PHE A 14 -2.61 3.31 -19.46
N GLY A 15 -1.35 3.66 -19.69
CA GLY A 15 -0.92 4.33 -20.91
C GLY A 15 0.59 4.30 -21.14
N CYS A 16 1.16 3.14 -21.43
CA CYS A 16 2.12 2.97 -22.52
C CYS A 16 2.42 1.48 -22.72
N GLU A 17 2.73 1.15 -23.97
CA GLU A 17 3.14 -0.15 -24.47
C GLU A 17 4.12 -0.86 -23.52
N GLU A 18 3.87 -2.15 -23.29
CA GLU A 18 4.82 -3.12 -22.74
C GLU A 18 5.38 -2.77 -21.35
N ARG A 19 4.63 -3.14 -20.29
CA ARG A 19 5.23 -3.32 -18.96
C ARG A 19 6.41 -4.28 -19.09
N PHE A 20 7.63 -3.77 -18.94
CA PHE A 20 8.82 -4.59 -18.77
C PHE A 20 8.60 -5.54 -17.58
N GLU A 21 8.76 -6.85 -17.80
CA GLU A 21 8.54 -7.91 -16.80
C GLU A 21 9.40 -7.76 -15.52
N ASP A 22 10.36 -6.83 -15.51
CA ASP A 22 11.37 -6.66 -14.46
C ASP A 22 11.15 -5.42 -13.57
N MET A 23 10.15 -4.57 -13.84
CA MET A 23 9.87 -3.41 -12.96
C MET A 23 8.96 -3.80 -11.79
N PRO A 24 9.31 -3.45 -10.54
CA PRO A 24 8.47 -3.76 -9.39
C PRO A 24 7.11 -3.06 -9.53
N VAL A 25 6.03 -3.84 -9.41
CA VAL A 25 4.67 -3.32 -9.43
C VAL A 25 4.47 -2.46 -8.19
N MET A 26 4.07 -1.21 -8.39
CA MET A 26 3.70 -0.30 -7.31
C MET A 26 2.20 -0.43 -7.03
N ALA A 27 1.83 -0.40 -5.76
CA ALA A 27 0.46 -0.35 -5.28
C ALA A 27 0.21 0.97 -4.55
N ILE A 28 -0.91 1.59 -4.84
CA ILE A 28 -1.45 2.77 -4.16
C ILE A 28 -2.30 2.28 -2.99
N VAL A 29 -1.82 2.47 -1.77
CA VAL A 29 -2.52 2.10 -0.56
C VAL A 29 -3.13 3.33 0.09
N THR A 30 -4.46 3.31 0.26
CA THR A 30 -5.20 4.30 1.03
C THR A 30 -5.34 3.81 2.46
N LEU A 31 -4.71 4.53 3.38
CA LEU A 31 -4.72 4.27 4.81
C LEU A 31 -5.66 5.26 5.50
N ILE A 32 -6.37 4.82 6.54
CA ILE A 32 -7.23 5.69 7.36
C ILE A 32 -6.85 5.56 8.83
N ASN A 33 -6.71 6.69 9.53
CA ASN A 33 -6.46 6.68 10.98
C ASN A 33 -7.78 6.75 11.78
N SER A 34 -7.69 6.65 13.11
CA SER A 34 -8.86 6.79 13.99
C SER A 34 -9.52 8.18 13.95
N SER A 35 -8.78 9.22 13.52
CA SER A 35 -9.29 10.57 13.28
C SER A 35 -10.02 10.72 11.94
N ARG A 36 -10.17 9.63 11.17
CA ARG A 36 -10.72 9.60 9.80
C ARG A 36 -9.89 10.38 8.77
N GLU A 37 -8.63 10.63 9.06
CA GLU A 37 -7.69 11.18 8.09
C GLU A 37 -7.22 10.07 7.16
N GLU A 38 -7.31 10.34 5.86
CA GLU A 38 -6.90 9.43 4.81
C GLU A 38 -5.50 9.80 4.32
N VAL A 39 -4.62 8.81 4.24
CA VAL A 39 -3.24 8.96 3.78
C VAL A 39 -3.04 8.01 2.62
N ILE A 40 -2.63 8.54 1.48
CA ILE A 40 -2.33 7.74 0.29
C ILE A 40 -0.82 7.54 0.25
N VAL A 41 -0.39 6.28 0.19
CA VAL A 41 1.02 5.90 0.11
C VAL A 41 1.23 4.98 -1.07
N LYS A 42 2.34 5.16 -1.79
CA LYS A 42 2.78 4.24 -2.84
C LYS A 42 3.84 3.32 -2.27
N ILE A 43 3.62 2.01 -2.37
CA ILE A 43 4.55 0.98 -1.90
C ILE A 43 4.63 -0.13 -2.94
N GLU A 44 5.64 -0.99 -2.85
CA GLU A 44 5.74 -2.16 -3.73
C GLU A 44 4.65 -3.17 -3.41
N ASP A 45 3.97 -3.65 -4.44
CA ASP A 45 2.93 -4.69 -4.35
C ASP A 45 3.51 -5.98 -3.73
N ALA A 46 4.74 -6.35 -4.11
CA ALA A 46 5.45 -7.47 -3.51
C ALA A 46 5.54 -7.36 -1.97
N MET A 47 5.78 -6.16 -1.42
CA MET A 47 5.84 -5.96 0.02
C MET A 47 4.49 -6.17 0.72
N LEU A 48 3.38 -5.85 0.04
CA LEU A 48 2.03 -6.13 0.56
C LEU A 48 1.80 -7.64 0.68
N TYR A 49 2.15 -8.38 -0.37
CA TYR A 49 2.07 -9.83 -0.39
C TYR A 49 2.98 -10.49 0.66
N GLU A 50 4.25 -10.06 0.74
CA GLU A 50 5.22 -10.57 1.72
C GLU A 50 4.76 -10.37 3.16
N ARG A 51 4.10 -9.24 3.46
CA ARG A 51 3.57 -8.92 4.79
C ARG A 51 2.12 -9.32 5.00
N ASN A 52 1.50 -9.93 3.99
CA ASN A 52 0.11 -10.35 3.99
C ASN A 52 -0.87 -9.22 4.42
N ILE A 53 -0.62 -8.02 3.89
CA ILE A 53 -1.42 -6.82 4.15
C ILE A 53 -2.53 -6.74 3.12
N ASN A 54 -3.78 -6.73 3.57
CA ASN A 54 -4.97 -6.63 2.75
C ASN A 54 -5.84 -5.45 3.18
N GLU A 55 -6.85 -5.14 2.38
CA GLU A 55 -7.89 -4.18 2.76
C GLU A 55 -8.58 -4.60 4.07
N GLY A 56 -8.68 -3.66 5.01
CA GLY A 56 -9.19 -3.88 6.36
C GLY A 56 -8.12 -4.21 7.41
N ASP A 57 -6.90 -4.56 7.03
CA ASP A 57 -5.82 -4.85 7.99
C ASP A 57 -5.37 -3.59 8.74
N LYS A 58 -4.95 -3.78 9.99
CA LYS A 58 -4.31 -2.71 10.77
C LYS A 58 -2.81 -2.76 10.55
N VAL A 59 -2.26 -1.61 10.15
CA VAL A 59 -0.85 -1.45 9.81
C VAL A 59 -0.24 -0.30 10.60
N CYS A 60 1.02 -0.45 10.98
CA CYS A 60 1.83 0.65 11.50
C CYS A 60 2.54 1.32 10.33
N PHE A 61 2.24 2.59 10.07
CA PHE A 61 3.00 3.41 9.14
C PHE A 61 3.98 4.28 9.91
N GLY A 62 5.28 4.10 9.65
CA GLY A 62 6.38 4.81 10.30
C GLY A 62 7.09 5.82 9.38
N VAL A 63 8.02 6.58 9.95
CA VAL A 63 8.82 7.62 9.26
C VAL A 63 9.70 7.11 8.11
N ASN A 64 9.88 5.80 8.00
CA ASN A 64 10.68 5.16 6.93
C ASN A 64 9.83 4.70 5.74
N ASN A 65 8.58 5.18 5.62
CA ASN A 65 7.59 4.71 4.64
C ASN A 65 7.31 3.20 4.69
N LYS A 66 7.70 2.53 5.77
CA LYS A 66 7.51 1.09 5.93
C LYS A 66 6.17 0.83 6.59
N LEU A 67 5.39 -0.06 5.98
CA LEU A 67 4.16 -0.59 6.53
C LEU A 67 4.42 -1.95 7.16
N GLU A 68 3.99 -2.10 8.40
CA GLU A 68 4.07 -3.36 9.13
C GLU A 68 2.68 -3.76 9.60
N LYS A 69 2.25 -4.98 9.24
CA LYS A 69 0.98 -5.55 9.72
C LYS A 69 1.06 -5.74 11.23
N ILE A 70 0.02 -5.28 11.93
CA ILE A 70 -0.09 -5.41 13.39
C ILE A 70 -1.03 -6.56 13.77
N GLU A 71 -2.12 -6.72 13.01
CA GLU A 71 -3.22 -7.66 13.28
C GLU A 71 -3.76 -8.19 11.95
#